data_AF-A0A955KX27-F1
#
_entry.id   AF-A0A955KX27-F1
#
_cell.length_a   1.000
_cell.length_b   1.000
_cell.length_c   1.000
_cell.angle_alpha   90.00
_cell.angle_beta   90.00
_cell.angle_gamma   90.00
#
_symmetry.space_group_name_H-M   'P 1'
#
loop_
_entity.id
_entity.type
_entity.pdbx_description
1 polymer ?
#
loop_
_entity_poly.entity_id
_entity_poly.type
_entity_poly.pdbx_seq_one_letter_code
_entity_poly.pdbx_strand_id
1 'polypeptide(L)'
;MDQRVHDQLKILQSGIRTDVTLVADFFDVDTPLGEYVKELHAYEAPAEHRERQQLLKRVIQEQLACVFTEDELERAHLDWDEDLKVNIVDHHGFLNHALLVSTNIIANAHQLPSGAPQGIVVLSDSGVPLNNFFHKRGLKFRGQQLNFIPHKDRHVVAFAAKKPEQFPLVEAAQRAGMAEDAQTFLAGIASQLQHLAEHSHVQSYKDLVQRVNYTWWKELFAEELRDRIPDLFYVANEDVAAGMLKEYLQDDTHLFSRFLFDPATRDVIVRTFDGVTGCWDLGGTRGSVFFWGVDERGQKIQLALREDSLVAVDSSVAFELELTTDSVLAALREGRVYPTMFLVYGIANFFCGVRPLVGYGSMNYQTAMRESWVCALRELGENEEAQLVGRVPTNGFIGGPLVSFGYDSDSDTLKELYALDLIERGGLSADYLQHLRAMPFNLLLQPALPDIYDSYVRPEHKKEITVTAADLLGDAFGWVKELEQHRLGSRA
;
A
#
# COMPACT_ATOMS: atom_id res chain seq x y z
N MET A 1 25.75 11.71 -16.93
CA MET A 1 25.69 10.27 -17.22
C MET A 1 26.91 9.74 -17.96
N ASP A 2 27.66 8.89 -17.28
CA ASP A 2 28.73 8.04 -17.83
C ASP A 2 28.16 7.10 -18.92
N GLN A 3 28.92 6.88 -20.01
CA GLN A 3 28.56 5.96 -21.10
C GLN A 3 28.24 4.56 -20.57
N ARG A 4 28.95 4.10 -19.52
CA ARG A 4 28.66 2.83 -18.84
C ARG A 4 27.23 2.77 -18.31
N VAL A 5 26.79 3.82 -17.61
CA VAL A 5 25.45 3.91 -17.01
C VAL A 5 24.37 3.91 -18.10
N HIS A 6 24.61 4.63 -19.20
CA HIS A 6 23.70 4.66 -20.34
C HIS A 6 23.54 3.29 -21.03
N ASP A 7 24.62 2.55 -21.22
CA ASP A 7 24.54 1.23 -21.85
C ASP A 7 23.88 0.19 -20.93
N GLN A 8 24.13 0.29 -19.63
CA GLN A 8 23.50 -0.56 -18.62
C GLN A 8 22.00 -0.26 -18.44
N LEU A 9 21.60 1.00 -18.53
CA LEU A 9 20.19 1.40 -18.54
C LEU A 9 19.42 0.75 -19.70
N LYS A 10 20.02 0.67 -20.90
CA LYS A 10 19.43 -0.03 -22.04
C LYS A 10 19.26 -1.53 -21.78
N ILE A 11 20.22 -2.16 -21.10
CA ILE A 11 20.13 -3.58 -20.72
C ILE A 11 18.95 -3.80 -19.77
N LEU A 12 18.85 -2.98 -18.72
CA LEU A 12 17.75 -3.02 -17.76
C LEU A 12 16.40 -2.87 -18.47
N GLN A 13 16.24 -1.79 -19.23
CA GLN A 13 15.00 -1.50 -19.95
C GLN A 13 14.65 -2.59 -20.97
N SER A 14 15.62 -3.16 -21.68
CA SER A 14 15.39 -4.24 -22.64
C SER A 14 14.88 -5.51 -21.99
N GLY A 15 15.43 -5.90 -20.83
CA GLY A 15 14.94 -7.09 -20.11
C GLY A 15 13.54 -6.86 -19.55
N ILE A 16 13.30 -5.69 -18.94
CA ILE A 16 11.98 -5.34 -18.39
C ILE A 16 10.92 -5.26 -19.50
N ARG A 17 11.24 -4.66 -20.67
CA ARG A 17 10.36 -4.67 -21.86
C ARG A 17 9.95 -6.08 -22.31
N THR A 18 10.78 -7.09 -22.04
CA THR A 18 10.52 -8.46 -22.45
C THR A 18 9.59 -9.20 -21.48
N ASP A 19 9.81 -9.04 -20.17
CA ASP A 19 9.15 -9.86 -19.15
C ASP A 19 8.13 -9.11 -18.28
N VAL A 20 8.16 -7.77 -18.30
CA VAL A 20 7.32 -6.90 -17.45
C VAL A 20 6.76 -5.76 -18.30
N THR A 21 6.06 -6.14 -19.36
CA THR A 21 5.61 -5.25 -20.44
C THR A 21 4.85 -4.02 -19.95
N LEU A 22 4.02 -4.16 -18.92
CA LEU A 22 3.24 -3.04 -18.35
C LEU A 22 4.11 -1.93 -17.74
N VAL A 23 5.27 -2.27 -17.16
CA VAL A 23 6.19 -1.27 -16.58
C VAL A 23 6.91 -0.51 -17.69
N ALA A 24 7.14 -1.15 -18.84
CA ALA A 24 7.88 -0.53 -19.92
C ALA A 24 7.17 0.68 -20.54
N ASP A 25 5.84 0.76 -20.44
CA ASP A 25 5.05 1.91 -20.89
C ASP A 25 5.47 3.22 -20.17
N PHE A 26 6.15 3.11 -19.01
CA PHE A 26 6.57 4.24 -18.20
C PHE A 26 8.01 4.70 -18.44
N PHE A 27 8.77 4.03 -19.31
CA PHE A 27 10.15 4.41 -19.61
C PHE A 27 10.26 5.68 -20.45
N ASP A 28 9.19 6.01 -21.17
CA ASP A 28 9.14 7.11 -22.12
C ASP A 28 8.19 8.24 -21.66
N VAL A 29 7.69 8.17 -20.41
CA VAL A 29 6.83 9.21 -19.81
C VAL A 29 7.69 10.38 -19.34
N ASP A 30 7.80 11.41 -20.17
CA ASP A 30 8.53 12.65 -19.90
C ASP A 30 7.70 13.71 -19.17
N THR A 31 6.39 13.48 -19.00
CA THR A 31 5.49 14.34 -18.23
C THR A 31 6.03 14.59 -16.82
N PRO A 32 6.09 15.86 -16.36
CA PRO A 32 6.46 16.18 -14.98
C PRO A 32 5.57 15.45 -13.97
N LEU A 33 6.13 14.99 -12.87
CA LEU A 33 5.43 14.19 -11.87
C LEU A 33 4.09 14.82 -11.44
N GLY A 34 4.07 16.13 -11.19
CA GLY A 34 2.85 16.83 -10.78
C GLY A 34 1.72 16.76 -11.79
N GLU A 35 2.05 16.85 -13.08
CA GLU A 35 1.09 16.74 -14.18
C GLU A 35 0.66 15.28 -14.38
N TYR A 36 1.62 14.35 -14.37
CA TYR A 36 1.35 12.91 -14.49
C TYR A 36 0.34 12.44 -13.42
N VAL A 37 0.55 12.77 -12.15
CA VAL A 37 -0.40 12.34 -11.11
C VAL A 37 -1.70 13.12 -11.15
N LYS A 38 -1.70 14.38 -11.61
CA LYS A 38 -2.96 15.10 -11.84
C LYS A 38 -3.81 14.41 -12.92
N GLU A 39 -3.20 13.89 -13.98
CA GLU A 39 -3.89 13.10 -15.00
C GLU A 39 -4.44 11.78 -14.44
N LEU A 40 -3.69 11.11 -13.54
CA LEU A 40 -4.21 9.92 -12.85
C LEU A 40 -5.46 10.23 -12.01
N HIS A 41 -5.49 11.40 -11.37
CA HIS A 41 -6.61 11.87 -10.54
C HIS A 41 -7.80 12.42 -11.35
N ALA A 42 -7.61 12.76 -12.62
CA ALA A 42 -8.66 13.19 -13.54
C ALA A 42 -9.54 12.03 -14.07
N TYR A 43 -9.40 10.83 -13.51
CA TYR A 43 -10.22 9.67 -13.85
C TYR A 43 -11.68 9.90 -13.47
N GLU A 44 -12.57 9.66 -14.44
CA GLU A 44 -14.02 9.62 -14.24
C GLU A 44 -14.55 8.20 -14.40
N ALA A 45 -15.23 7.71 -13.37
CA ALA A 45 -15.87 6.41 -13.39
C ALA A 45 -17.21 6.44 -14.16
N PRO A 46 -17.62 5.35 -14.82
CA PRO A 46 -18.98 5.16 -15.32
C PRO A 46 -20.04 5.42 -14.24
N ALA A 47 -21.25 5.82 -14.65
CA ALA A 47 -22.32 6.21 -13.72
C ALA A 47 -22.70 5.08 -12.76
N GLU A 48 -22.71 3.84 -13.25
CA GLU A 48 -22.98 2.62 -12.48
C GLU A 48 -21.94 2.40 -11.38
N HIS A 49 -20.66 2.64 -11.70
CA HIS A 49 -19.57 2.58 -10.73
C HIS A 49 -19.68 3.69 -9.68
N ARG A 50 -20.04 4.91 -10.10
CA ARG A 50 -20.25 6.04 -9.18
C ARG A 50 -21.37 5.81 -8.18
N GLU A 51 -22.46 5.18 -8.62
CA GLU A 51 -23.56 4.78 -7.74
C GLU A 51 -23.06 3.79 -6.68
N ARG A 52 -22.32 2.76 -7.10
CA ARG A 52 -21.76 1.74 -6.18
C ARG A 52 -20.72 2.34 -5.24
N GLN A 53 -19.96 3.33 -5.68
CA GLN A 53 -19.01 4.06 -4.83
C GLN A 53 -19.69 4.79 -3.68
N GLN A 54 -20.98 5.13 -3.74
CA GLN A 54 -21.67 5.80 -2.62
C GLN A 54 -21.70 4.92 -1.36
N LEU A 55 -22.00 3.62 -1.52
CA LEU A 55 -21.91 2.67 -0.41
C LEU A 55 -20.46 2.50 0.05
N LEU A 56 -19.51 2.38 -0.88
CA LEU A 56 -18.09 2.25 -0.54
C LEU A 56 -17.55 3.42 0.28
N LYS A 57 -17.87 4.65 -0.14
CA LYS A 57 -17.50 5.89 0.56
C LYS A 57 -18.09 5.92 1.97
N ARG A 58 -19.38 5.55 2.12
CA ARG A 58 -20.01 5.42 3.44
C ARG A 58 -19.29 4.42 4.33
N VAL A 59 -18.95 3.23 3.81
CA VAL A 59 -18.22 2.23 4.60
C VAL A 59 -16.83 2.75 5.01
N ILE A 60 -16.12 3.44 4.12
CA ILE A 60 -14.83 4.08 4.45
C ILE A 60 -15.03 5.12 5.57
N GLN A 61 -16.04 5.99 5.47
CA GLN A 61 -16.37 6.97 6.50
C GLN A 61 -16.66 6.31 7.85
N GLU A 62 -17.42 5.21 7.87
CA GLU A 62 -17.69 4.44 9.08
C GLU A 62 -16.40 3.88 9.69
N GLN A 63 -15.47 3.36 8.87
CA GLN A 63 -14.18 2.88 9.37
C GLN A 63 -13.33 4.01 9.96
N LEU A 64 -13.31 5.19 9.32
CA LEU A 64 -12.58 6.35 9.82
C LEU A 64 -13.17 6.86 11.14
N ALA A 65 -14.50 6.90 11.26
CA ALA A 65 -15.20 7.35 12.47
C ALA A 65 -14.97 6.46 13.69
N CYS A 66 -14.49 5.22 13.51
CA CYS A 66 -14.07 4.37 14.63
C CYS A 66 -12.82 4.91 15.34
N VAL A 67 -11.92 5.56 14.60
CA VAL A 67 -10.58 5.94 15.09
C VAL A 67 -10.44 7.46 15.29
N PHE A 68 -11.07 8.25 14.42
CA PHE A 68 -10.98 9.70 14.36
C PHE A 68 -12.25 10.37 14.85
N THR A 69 -12.11 11.57 15.42
CA THR A 69 -13.27 12.36 15.85
C THR A 69 -13.94 13.06 14.66
N GLU A 70 -15.20 13.44 14.81
CA GLU A 70 -15.95 14.22 13.80
C GLU A 70 -15.19 15.50 13.42
N ASP A 71 -14.71 16.24 14.42
CA ASP A 71 -13.85 17.41 14.27
C ASP A 71 -12.60 17.18 13.40
N GLU A 72 -11.94 16.03 13.54
CA GLU A 72 -10.74 15.68 12.76
C GLU A 72 -11.12 15.41 11.31
N LEU A 73 -12.22 14.69 11.09
CA LEU A 73 -12.71 14.34 9.76
C LEU A 73 -13.26 15.54 8.99
N GLU A 74 -13.93 16.48 9.67
CA GLU A 74 -14.42 17.72 9.06
C GLU A 74 -13.29 18.65 8.62
N ARG A 75 -12.25 18.79 9.45
CA ARG A 75 -11.07 19.63 9.15
C ARG A 75 -10.22 19.06 8.01
N ALA A 76 -10.27 17.75 7.80
CA ALA A 76 -9.53 17.10 6.75
C ALA A 76 -10.03 17.43 5.33
N HIS A 77 -11.24 17.98 5.20
CA HIS A 77 -11.83 18.33 3.90
C HIS A 77 -11.79 17.16 2.90
N LEU A 78 -12.16 15.96 3.36
CA LEU A 78 -12.26 14.77 2.50
C LEU A 78 -13.34 14.99 1.43
N ASP A 79 -12.96 14.85 0.16
CA ASP A 79 -13.88 14.99 -0.96
C ASP A 79 -14.59 13.65 -1.23
N TRP A 80 -15.87 13.59 -0.86
CA TRP A 80 -16.72 12.43 -1.07
C TRP A 80 -17.56 12.54 -2.34
N ASP A 81 -17.51 13.64 -3.07
CA ASP A 81 -18.25 13.82 -4.33
C ASP A 81 -17.43 13.30 -5.52
N GLU A 82 -16.10 13.39 -5.44
CA GLU A 82 -15.20 12.89 -6.48
C GLU A 82 -15.15 11.36 -6.60
N ASP A 83 -14.83 10.89 -7.81
CA ASP A 83 -14.55 9.47 -8.05
C ASP A 83 -13.29 9.04 -7.29
N LEU A 84 -13.31 7.83 -6.74
CA LEU A 84 -12.23 7.33 -5.89
C LEU A 84 -11.01 6.89 -6.72
N LYS A 85 -9.86 7.45 -6.36
CA LYS A 85 -8.51 7.03 -6.78
C LYS A 85 -7.72 6.72 -5.53
N VAL A 86 -7.34 5.46 -5.31
CA VAL A 86 -6.76 5.04 -4.02
C VAL A 86 -5.41 4.37 -4.18
N ASN A 87 -4.45 4.77 -3.35
CA ASN A 87 -3.20 4.05 -3.21
C ASN A 87 -3.46 2.69 -2.56
N ILE A 88 -3.11 1.61 -3.27
CA ILE A 88 -3.21 0.21 -2.80
C ILE A 88 -1.85 -0.47 -2.64
N VAL A 89 -0.76 0.27 -2.75
CA VAL A 89 0.61 -0.27 -2.57
C VAL A 89 0.91 -0.54 -1.10
N ASP A 90 0.24 0.18 -0.22
CA ASP A 90 0.58 0.25 1.18
C ASP A 90 0.15 -0.97 1.98
N HIS A 91 1.04 -1.39 2.86
CA HIS A 91 0.77 -2.36 3.91
C HIS A 91 0.26 -1.62 5.15
N HIS A 92 -0.66 -2.22 5.90
CA HIS A 92 -1.22 -1.63 7.11
C HIS A 92 -0.22 -1.71 8.27
N GLY A 93 0.78 -0.84 8.24
CA GLY A 93 1.81 -0.68 9.27
C GLY A 93 2.30 0.76 9.35
N PHE A 94 3.25 1.00 10.25
CA PHE A 94 3.80 2.35 10.44
C PHE A 94 4.47 2.86 9.16
N LEU A 95 4.06 4.05 8.71
CA LEU A 95 4.60 4.76 7.57
C LEU A 95 6.05 5.18 7.85
N ASN A 96 6.97 4.23 7.68
CA ASN A 96 8.38 4.42 7.96
C ASN A 96 9.26 4.06 6.77
N HIS A 97 8.92 2.99 6.05
CA HIS A 97 9.71 2.55 4.91
C HIS A 97 9.75 3.60 3.80
N ALA A 98 10.94 3.87 3.25
CA ALA A 98 11.15 4.87 2.21
C ALA A 98 10.20 4.69 1.00
N LEU A 99 9.98 3.44 0.56
CA LEU A 99 9.02 3.14 -0.51
C LEU A 99 7.58 3.57 -0.18
N LEU A 100 7.09 3.29 1.03
CA LEU A 100 5.71 3.63 1.43
C LEU A 100 5.55 5.14 1.65
N VAL A 101 6.58 5.79 2.18
CA VAL A 101 6.63 7.27 2.22
C VAL A 101 6.55 7.83 0.80
N SER A 102 7.33 7.24 -0.12
CA SER A 102 7.43 7.70 -1.49
C SER A 102 6.14 7.53 -2.28
N THR A 103 5.45 6.39 -2.17
CA THR A 103 4.17 6.15 -2.86
C THR A 103 3.12 7.19 -2.49
N ASN A 104 3.03 7.54 -1.20
CA ASN A 104 2.07 8.53 -0.72
C ASN A 104 2.42 9.97 -1.15
N ILE A 105 3.71 10.32 -1.20
CA ILE A 105 4.15 11.61 -1.75
C ILE A 105 3.88 11.68 -3.26
N ILE A 106 4.31 10.66 -4.02
CA ILE A 106 4.15 10.58 -5.48
C ILE A 106 2.67 10.70 -5.83
N ALA A 107 1.81 9.84 -5.26
CA ALA A 107 0.38 9.80 -5.54
C ALA A 107 -0.33 11.15 -5.35
N ASN A 108 0.22 12.02 -4.52
CA ASN A 108 -0.38 13.29 -4.12
C ASN A 108 0.46 14.51 -4.52
N ALA A 109 1.52 14.35 -5.33
CA ALA A 109 2.47 15.43 -5.65
C ALA A 109 1.81 16.66 -6.31
N HIS A 110 0.64 16.49 -6.94
CA HIS A 110 -0.13 17.60 -7.51
C HIS A 110 -0.67 18.58 -6.44
N GLN A 111 -0.82 18.14 -5.19
CA GLN A 111 -1.37 18.91 -4.06
C GLN A 111 -0.39 19.10 -2.88
N LEU A 112 0.88 18.75 -3.04
CA LEU A 112 1.92 18.92 -2.00
C LEU A 112 2.90 20.06 -2.34
N PRO A 113 2.85 21.22 -1.67
CA PRO A 113 1.81 21.72 -0.76
C PRO A 113 0.67 22.45 -1.51
N SER A 114 -0.54 22.48 -0.92
CA SER A 114 -1.73 23.14 -1.48
C SER A 114 -2.13 24.40 -0.69
N GLY A 115 -2.90 25.30 -1.30
CA GLY A 115 -3.56 26.41 -0.59
C GLY A 115 -4.89 25.99 0.05
N ALA A 116 -5.46 24.88 -0.41
CA ALA A 116 -6.67 24.25 0.11
C ALA A 116 -6.43 22.73 0.08
N PRO A 117 -5.73 22.18 1.08
CA PRO A 117 -5.42 20.75 1.11
C PRO A 117 -6.70 19.92 1.29
N GLN A 118 -6.86 18.86 0.49
CA GLN A 118 -7.94 17.89 0.61
C GLN A 118 -7.39 16.58 1.17
N GLY A 119 -8.05 16.03 2.19
CA GLY A 119 -7.61 14.82 2.87
C GLY A 119 -7.42 13.64 1.92
N ILE A 120 -6.44 12.79 2.23
CA ILE A 120 -6.06 11.63 1.42
C ILE A 120 -6.52 10.36 2.13
N VAL A 121 -7.20 9.47 1.39
CA VAL A 121 -7.52 8.12 1.86
C VAL A 121 -6.62 7.10 1.16
N VAL A 122 -5.95 6.27 1.96
CA VAL A 122 -5.14 5.14 1.52
C VAL A 122 -5.82 3.86 1.97
N LEU A 123 -6.06 2.94 1.02
CA LEU A 123 -6.55 1.62 1.36
C LEU A 123 -5.37 0.65 1.44
N SER A 124 -5.06 0.19 2.65
CA SER A 124 -3.84 -0.56 2.96
C SER A 124 -4.14 -2.02 3.31
N ASP A 125 -3.25 -2.94 2.94
CA ASP A 125 -3.39 -4.39 3.18
C ASP A 125 -3.05 -4.73 4.64
N SER A 126 -4.04 -5.17 5.41
CA SER A 126 -3.87 -5.61 6.80
C SER A 126 -3.66 -7.12 6.95
N GLY A 127 -3.79 -7.90 5.88
CA GLY A 127 -3.48 -9.33 5.83
C GLY A 127 -1.98 -9.67 5.87
N VAL A 128 -1.12 -8.66 5.95
CA VAL A 128 0.34 -8.81 6.02
C VAL A 128 0.86 -9.06 7.44
N PRO A 129 1.86 -9.95 7.62
CA PRO A 129 2.48 -10.17 8.92
C PRO A 129 3.25 -8.94 9.45
N LEU A 130 3.32 -8.80 10.78
CA LEU A 130 4.11 -7.75 11.45
C LEU A 130 5.61 -7.82 11.12
N ASN A 131 6.12 -8.98 10.69
CA ASN A 131 7.47 -9.15 10.15
C ASN A 131 7.50 -9.17 8.62
N ASN A 132 6.77 -8.27 7.98
CA ASN A 132 6.87 -8.03 6.55
C ASN A 132 8.12 -7.18 6.21
N PHE A 133 8.56 -7.23 4.95
CA PHE A 133 9.71 -6.48 4.42
C PHE A 133 9.72 -4.98 4.79
N PHE A 134 8.56 -4.30 4.79
CA PHE A 134 8.51 -2.86 5.05
C PHE A 134 8.65 -2.46 6.52
N HIS A 135 8.27 -3.33 7.46
CA HIS A 135 8.23 -2.99 8.90
C HIS A 135 9.21 -3.82 9.73
N LYS A 136 9.46 -5.09 9.35
CA LYS A 136 10.38 -6.04 10.00
C LYS A 136 10.28 -6.06 11.54
N ARG A 137 9.05 -6.01 12.10
CA ARG A 137 8.76 -5.93 13.55
C ARG A 137 9.07 -4.60 14.24
N GLY A 138 9.20 -3.51 13.49
CA GLY A 138 9.38 -2.19 14.09
C GLY A 138 9.64 -1.10 13.06
N LEU A 139 10.67 -0.30 13.29
CA LEU A 139 10.98 0.91 12.53
C LEU A 139 12.44 0.90 12.10
N LYS A 140 12.77 1.63 11.04
CA LYS A 140 14.14 1.88 10.60
C LYS A 140 14.49 3.35 10.77
N PHE A 141 15.71 3.59 11.26
CA PHE A 141 16.24 4.92 11.55
C PHE A 141 17.77 4.90 11.50
N ARG A 142 18.38 5.86 10.81
CA ARG A 142 19.83 5.99 10.56
C ARG A 142 20.47 4.66 10.11
N GLY A 143 19.76 3.95 9.23
CA GLY A 143 20.19 2.64 8.70
C GLY A 143 20.00 1.45 9.65
N GLN A 144 19.59 1.66 10.90
CA GLN A 144 19.38 0.60 11.89
C GLN A 144 17.92 0.14 11.95
N GLN A 145 17.72 -1.17 12.05
CA GLN A 145 16.39 -1.77 12.28
C GLN A 145 16.10 -1.87 13.78
N LEU A 146 15.10 -1.13 14.25
CA LEU A 146 14.67 -1.05 15.64
C LEU A 146 13.42 -1.90 15.86
N ASN A 147 13.64 -3.14 16.32
CA ASN A 147 12.56 -4.09 16.57
C ASN A 147 11.96 -3.90 17.96
N PHE A 148 10.65 -3.66 18.04
CA PHE A 148 9.89 -3.64 19.29
C PHE A 148 8.73 -4.65 19.33
N ILE A 149 8.33 -5.20 18.17
CA ILE A 149 7.35 -6.28 18.14
C ILE A 149 8.06 -7.61 18.48
N PRO A 150 7.58 -8.40 19.46
CA PRO A 150 8.23 -9.64 19.88
C PRO A 150 8.40 -10.64 18.75
N HIS A 151 9.47 -11.46 18.81
CA HIS A 151 9.76 -12.44 17.75
C HIS A 151 8.69 -13.54 17.65
N LYS A 152 8.02 -13.87 18.77
CA LYS A 152 6.90 -14.81 18.80
C LYS A 152 5.71 -14.33 17.95
N ASP A 153 5.56 -13.01 17.79
CA ASP A 153 4.41 -12.39 17.12
C ASP A 153 4.73 -12.04 15.65
N ARG A 154 5.88 -12.48 15.13
CA ARG A 154 6.37 -12.15 13.78
C ARG A 154 5.43 -12.57 12.64
N HIS A 155 4.61 -13.60 12.86
CA HIS A 155 3.66 -14.13 11.88
C HIS A 155 2.21 -13.69 12.14
N VAL A 156 1.97 -12.89 13.18
CA VAL A 156 0.67 -12.27 13.42
C VAL A 156 0.41 -11.26 12.32
N VAL A 157 -0.78 -11.26 11.74
CA VAL A 157 -1.18 -10.30 10.70
C VAL A 157 -1.67 -9.01 11.32
N ALA A 158 -1.42 -7.87 10.66
CA ALA A 158 -1.86 -6.56 11.17
C ALA A 158 -3.36 -6.52 11.47
N PHE A 159 -4.17 -7.22 10.67
CA PHE A 159 -5.61 -7.43 10.86
C PHE A 159 -5.99 -7.87 12.28
N ALA A 160 -5.26 -8.85 12.83
CA ALA A 160 -5.56 -9.47 14.12
C ALA A 160 -4.61 -9.03 15.24
N ALA A 161 -3.65 -8.16 14.93
CA ALA A 161 -2.62 -7.75 15.86
C ALA A 161 -3.19 -6.87 16.98
N LYS A 162 -2.80 -7.19 18.21
CA LYS A 162 -3.02 -6.31 19.36
C LYS A 162 -2.03 -5.14 19.29
N LYS A 163 -2.46 -3.97 19.78
CA LYS A 163 -1.54 -2.83 19.93
C LYS A 163 -0.41 -3.20 20.91
N PRO A 164 0.85 -2.81 20.65
CA PRO A 164 1.95 -3.00 21.59
C PRO A 164 1.68 -2.26 22.90
N GLU A 165 2.08 -2.87 24.02
CA GLU A 165 1.99 -2.23 25.35
C GLU A 165 3.16 -1.27 25.61
N GLN A 166 4.28 -1.46 24.91
CA GLN A 166 5.53 -0.73 25.12
C GLN A 166 6.29 -0.56 23.81
N PHE A 167 7.10 0.49 23.75
CA PHE A 167 7.95 0.83 22.60
C PHE A 167 9.42 1.03 23.04
N PRO A 168 10.17 -0.06 23.30
CA PRO A 168 11.56 -0.01 23.77
C PRO A 168 12.57 0.41 22.68
N LEU A 169 12.34 1.58 22.07
CA LEU A 169 13.16 2.12 20.99
C LEU A 169 14.54 2.57 21.49
N VAL A 170 14.62 3.10 22.72
CA VAL A 170 15.87 3.53 23.34
C VAL A 170 16.78 2.32 23.60
N GLU A 171 16.23 1.24 24.16
CA GLU A 171 16.98 0.01 24.40
C GLU A 171 17.39 -0.65 23.08
N ALA A 172 16.54 -0.58 22.04
CA ALA A 172 16.90 -1.05 20.71
C ALA A 172 18.07 -0.24 20.12
N ALA A 173 18.06 1.08 20.27
CA ALA A 173 19.12 1.96 19.82
C ALA A 173 20.44 1.73 20.57
N GLN A 174 20.39 1.54 21.89
CA GLN A 174 21.55 1.20 22.71
C GLN A 174 22.18 -0.12 22.28
N ARG A 175 21.37 -1.16 22.05
CA ARG A 175 21.85 -2.45 21.53
C ARG A 175 22.46 -2.33 20.14
N ALA A 176 21.96 -1.41 19.32
CA ALA A 176 22.50 -1.12 17.99
C ALA A 176 23.74 -0.18 18.03
N GLY A 177 24.17 0.27 19.22
CA GLY A 177 25.33 1.15 19.37
C GLY A 177 25.10 2.57 18.83
N MET A 178 23.85 3.03 18.79
CA MET A 178 23.52 4.38 18.30
C MET A 178 23.93 5.45 19.32
N ALA A 179 24.32 6.62 18.81
CA ALA A 179 24.74 7.76 19.62
C ALA A 179 23.63 8.33 20.52
N GLU A 180 24.01 9.12 21.52
CA GLU A 180 23.10 9.65 22.56
C GLU A 180 22.03 10.61 21.99
N ASP A 181 22.35 11.37 20.94
CA ASP A 181 21.40 12.22 20.21
C ASP A 181 20.28 11.37 19.58
N ALA A 182 20.64 10.27 18.93
CA ALA A 182 19.70 9.33 18.35
C ALA A 182 18.83 8.66 19.42
N GLN A 183 19.41 8.30 20.57
CA GLN A 183 18.64 7.74 21.69
C GLN A 183 17.63 8.76 22.25
N THR A 184 18.03 10.04 22.34
CA THR A 184 17.15 11.13 22.80
C THR A 184 15.99 11.36 21.85
N PHE A 185 16.25 11.40 20.54
CA PHE A 185 15.20 11.49 19.53
C PHE A 185 14.22 10.31 19.62
N LEU A 186 14.73 9.08 19.72
CA LEU A 186 13.91 7.88 19.82
C LEU A 186 13.11 7.78 21.13
N ALA A 187 13.58 8.39 22.22
CA ALA A 187 12.80 8.53 23.44
C ALA A 187 11.54 9.39 23.20
N GLY A 188 11.68 10.47 22.42
CA GLY A 188 10.55 11.30 21.98
C GLY A 188 9.55 10.51 21.13
N ILE A 189 10.06 9.78 20.13
CA ILE A 189 9.23 8.90 19.28
C ILE A 189 8.51 7.84 20.11
N ALA A 190 9.19 7.18 21.05
CA ALA A 190 8.58 6.18 21.93
C ALA A 190 7.47 6.80 22.81
N SER A 191 7.70 8.01 23.34
CA SER A 191 6.68 8.73 24.12
C SER A 191 5.46 9.11 23.28
N GLN A 192 5.66 9.50 22.02
CA GLN A 192 4.56 9.83 21.11
C GLN A 192 3.74 8.59 20.76
N LEU A 193 4.41 7.47 20.44
CA LEU A 193 3.75 6.18 20.18
C LEU A 193 2.95 5.72 21.40
N GLN A 194 3.51 5.85 22.60
CA GLN A 194 2.81 5.50 23.85
C GLN A 194 1.56 6.36 24.05
N HIS A 195 1.68 7.69 23.87
CA HIS A 195 0.56 8.61 24.00
C HIS A 195 -0.58 8.28 23.01
N LEU A 196 -0.24 8.01 21.74
CA LEU A 196 -1.22 7.63 20.73
C LEU A 196 -1.86 6.26 21.02
N ALA A 197 -1.09 5.31 21.54
CA ALA A 197 -1.60 4.00 21.95
C ALA A 197 -2.58 4.06 23.13
N GLU A 198 -2.49 5.09 23.97
CA GLU A 198 -3.37 5.32 25.13
C GLU A 198 -4.69 6.02 24.76
N HIS A 199 -4.81 6.54 23.54
CA HIS A 199 -6.03 7.22 23.09
C HIS A 199 -7.25 6.28 23.14
N SER A 200 -8.40 6.79 23.59
CA SER A 200 -9.61 5.98 23.84
C SER A 200 -10.17 5.31 22.58
N HIS A 201 -9.93 5.87 21.42
CA HIS A 201 -10.35 5.30 20.12
C HIS A 201 -9.36 4.26 19.57
N VAL A 202 -8.20 4.06 20.20
CA VAL A 202 -7.18 3.11 19.72
C VAL A 202 -7.32 1.80 20.49
N GLN A 203 -7.94 0.80 19.85
CA GLN A 203 -8.25 -0.50 20.46
C GLN A 203 -7.36 -1.63 19.93
N SER A 204 -6.85 -1.50 18.72
CA SER A 204 -6.06 -2.50 18.00
C SER A 204 -4.74 -1.95 17.45
N TYR A 205 -3.90 -2.83 16.89
CA TYR A 205 -2.72 -2.41 16.16
C TYR A 205 -3.08 -1.56 14.93
N LYS A 206 -4.16 -1.90 14.23
CA LYS A 206 -4.64 -1.15 13.07
C LYS A 206 -4.97 0.29 13.43
N ASP A 207 -5.74 0.50 14.49
CA ASP A 207 -6.12 1.85 14.93
C ASP A 207 -4.89 2.68 15.33
N LEU A 208 -3.90 2.03 15.97
CA LEU A 208 -2.63 2.67 16.31
C LEU A 208 -1.88 3.09 15.04
N VAL A 209 -1.79 2.22 14.04
CA VAL A 209 -1.16 2.54 12.75
C VAL A 209 -1.85 3.74 12.10
N GLN A 210 -3.18 3.77 12.08
CA GLN A 210 -3.93 4.90 11.49
C GLN A 210 -3.60 6.21 12.20
N ARG A 211 -3.61 6.23 13.55
CA ARG A 211 -3.28 7.43 14.34
C ARG A 211 -1.83 7.88 14.17
N VAL A 212 -0.90 6.93 14.16
CA VAL A 212 0.53 7.24 13.99
C VAL A 212 0.80 7.76 12.59
N ASN A 213 0.26 7.12 11.55
CA ASN A 213 0.47 7.55 10.17
C ASN A 213 -0.15 8.92 9.91
N TYR A 214 -1.37 9.19 10.42
CA TYR A 214 -1.99 10.51 10.38
C TYR A 214 -1.11 11.59 11.00
N THR A 215 -0.53 11.31 12.17
CA THR A 215 0.33 12.26 12.90
C THR A 215 1.68 12.46 12.21
N TRP A 216 2.40 11.37 11.93
CA TRP A 216 3.73 11.41 11.34
C TRP A 216 3.75 11.94 9.93
N TRP A 217 2.67 11.76 9.17
CA TRP A 217 2.58 12.27 7.80
C TRP A 217 2.89 13.76 7.73
N LYS A 218 2.35 14.58 8.62
CA LYS A 218 2.66 16.03 8.67
C LYS A 218 4.11 16.29 9.08
N GLU A 219 4.66 15.47 9.95
CA GLU A 219 6.05 15.61 10.41
C GLU A 219 7.09 15.24 9.32
N LEU A 220 6.68 14.55 8.25
CA LEU A 220 7.54 14.32 7.08
C LEU A 220 7.85 15.60 6.30
N PHE A 221 7.14 16.70 6.57
CA PHE A 221 7.27 17.97 5.89
C PHE A 221 7.74 19.06 6.86
N ALA A 222 8.43 20.06 6.30
CA ALA A 222 8.91 21.21 7.04
C ALA A 222 7.76 21.91 7.79
N GLU A 223 8.06 22.44 8.98
CA GLU A 223 7.06 22.97 9.93
C GLU A 223 6.18 24.04 9.27
N GLU A 224 6.77 24.93 8.47
CA GLU A 224 6.10 26.00 7.74
C GLU A 224 5.14 25.50 6.64
N LEU A 225 5.19 24.22 6.29
CA LEU A 225 4.32 23.62 5.28
C LEU A 225 3.15 22.84 5.85
N ARG A 226 3.18 22.45 7.14
CA ARG A 226 2.27 21.42 7.68
C ARG A 226 0.79 21.76 7.50
N ASP A 227 0.41 23.03 7.62
CA ASP A 227 -0.97 23.50 7.41
C ASP A 227 -1.42 23.42 5.94
N ARG A 228 -0.48 23.30 5.02
CA ARG A 228 -0.68 23.19 3.56
C ARG A 228 -0.52 21.77 3.03
N ILE A 229 -0.19 20.83 3.91
CA ILE A 229 -0.14 19.41 3.60
C ILE A 229 -1.52 18.82 3.94
N PRO A 230 -2.15 18.02 3.06
CA PRO A 230 -3.37 17.29 3.37
C PRO A 230 -3.15 16.23 4.44
N ASP A 231 -4.17 15.96 5.24
CA ASP A 231 -4.16 14.86 6.20
C ASP A 231 -4.19 13.52 5.47
N LEU A 232 -3.54 12.49 6.04
CA LEU A 232 -3.43 11.16 5.45
C LEU A 232 -4.11 10.14 6.35
N PHE A 233 -5.11 9.45 5.80
CA PHE A 233 -5.92 8.46 6.51
C PHE A 233 -5.70 7.08 5.92
N TYR A 234 -5.31 6.13 6.77
CA TYR A 234 -5.21 4.73 6.40
C TYR A 234 -6.51 4.04 6.75
N VAL A 235 -7.02 3.23 5.84
CA VAL A 235 -8.13 2.31 6.11
C VAL A 235 -7.71 0.94 5.64
N ALA A 236 -7.97 -0.10 6.44
CA ALA A 236 -7.66 -1.46 6.03
C ALA A 236 -8.63 -1.89 4.92
N ASN A 237 -8.07 -2.35 3.79
CA ASN A 237 -8.83 -2.86 2.65
C ASN A 237 -9.83 -3.96 3.04
N GLU A 238 -9.41 -4.84 3.94
CA GLU A 238 -10.18 -5.98 4.42
C GLU A 238 -11.42 -5.55 5.20
N ASP A 239 -11.32 -4.50 6.01
CA ASP A 239 -12.43 -3.98 6.80
C ASP A 239 -13.46 -3.30 5.89
N VAL A 240 -12.99 -2.57 4.88
CA VAL A 240 -13.87 -1.98 3.86
C VAL A 240 -14.60 -3.08 3.09
N ALA A 241 -13.89 -4.09 2.59
CA ALA A 241 -14.49 -5.21 1.88
C ALA A 241 -15.48 -5.99 2.76
N ALA A 242 -15.18 -6.21 4.04
CA ALA A 242 -16.09 -6.84 4.98
C ALA A 242 -17.36 -6.01 5.21
N GLY A 243 -17.24 -4.68 5.33
CA GLY A 243 -18.37 -3.77 5.43
C GLY A 243 -19.25 -3.78 4.19
N MET A 244 -18.66 -3.84 3.00
CA MET A 244 -19.41 -3.98 1.75
C MET A 244 -20.15 -5.34 1.66
N LEU A 245 -19.47 -6.43 2.02
CA LEU A 245 -20.08 -7.77 2.05
C LEU A 245 -21.27 -7.84 3.00
N LYS A 246 -21.22 -7.14 4.13
CA LYS A 246 -22.35 -7.10 5.07
C LYS A 246 -23.66 -6.68 4.40
N GLU A 247 -23.60 -5.72 3.49
CA GLU A 247 -24.76 -5.23 2.72
C GLU A 247 -25.07 -6.16 1.54
N TYR A 248 -24.05 -6.54 0.76
CA TYR A 248 -24.21 -7.33 -0.46
C TYR A 248 -24.72 -8.76 -0.23
N LEU A 249 -24.43 -9.36 0.93
CA LEU A 249 -24.85 -10.73 1.23
C LEU A 249 -26.29 -10.82 1.76
N GLN A 250 -26.97 -9.67 1.97
CA GLN A 250 -28.41 -9.64 2.30
C GLN A 250 -29.31 -9.88 1.08
N ASP A 251 -28.77 -9.72 -0.13
CA ASP A 251 -29.47 -9.94 -1.40
C ASP A 251 -28.87 -11.17 -2.08
N ASP A 252 -29.66 -12.24 -2.19
CA ASP A 252 -29.25 -13.51 -2.82
C ASP A 252 -29.04 -13.39 -4.34
N THR A 253 -29.56 -12.32 -4.96
CA THR A 253 -29.35 -12.03 -6.38
C THR A 253 -28.07 -11.25 -6.64
N HIS A 254 -27.48 -10.63 -5.61
CA HIS A 254 -26.26 -9.85 -5.76
C HIS A 254 -25.08 -10.72 -6.18
N LEU A 255 -24.22 -10.20 -7.06
CA LEU A 255 -23.10 -10.94 -7.66
C LEU A 255 -22.20 -11.60 -6.60
N PHE A 256 -21.77 -10.86 -5.58
CA PHE A 256 -20.93 -11.41 -4.51
C PHE A 256 -21.64 -12.44 -3.62
N SER A 257 -22.97 -12.36 -3.47
CA SER A 257 -23.75 -13.38 -2.79
C SER A 257 -23.73 -14.68 -3.60
N ARG A 258 -24.00 -14.59 -4.91
CA ARG A 258 -23.92 -15.72 -5.84
C ARG A 258 -22.51 -16.32 -5.93
N PHE A 259 -21.46 -15.50 -5.98
CA PHE A 259 -20.07 -15.99 -6.02
C PHE A 259 -19.70 -16.86 -4.81
N LEU A 260 -20.26 -16.57 -3.64
CA LEU A 260 -19.99 -17.32 -2.42
C LEU A 260 -20.95 -18.50 -2.21
N PHE A 261 -22.22 -18.35 -2.56
CA PHE A 261 -23.27 -19.25 -2.08
C PHE A 261 -23.99 -20.05 -3.17
N ASP A 262 -23.97 -19.62 -4.44
CA ASP A 262 -24.51 -20.44 -5.54
C ASP A 262 -23.41 -21.38 -6.07
N PRO A 263 -23.55 -22.71 -5.92
CA PRO A 263 -22.48 -23.64 -6.30
C PRO A 263 -22.05 -23.53 -7.76
N ALA A 264 -23.00 -23.35 -8.69
CA ALA A 264 -22.70 -23.27 -10.11
C ALA A 264 -21.90 -22.00 -10.46
N THR A 265 -22.32 -20.86 -9.92
CA THR A 265 -21.59 -19.60 -10.07
C THR A 265 -20.21 -19.67 -9.39
N ARG A 266 -20.15 -20.22 -8.18
CA ARG A 266 -18.91 -20.38 -7.40
C ARG A 266 -17.88 -21.23 -8.12
N ASP A 267 -18.29 -22.33 -8.75
CA ASP A 267 -17.39 -23.21 -9.50
C ASP A 267 -16.70 -22.48 -10.66
N VAL A 268 -17.41 -21.60 -11.38
CA VAL A 268 -16.84 -20.77 -12.44
C VAL A 268 -15.78 -19.83 -11.86
N ILE A 269 -16.08 -19.15 -10.76
CA ILE A 269 -15.15 -18.22 -10.09
C ILE A 269 -13.91 -18.97 -9.60
N VAL A 270 -14.10 -20.04 -8.84
CA VAL A 270 -13.02 -20.83 -8.25
C VAL A 270 -12.05 -21.36 -9.30
N ARG A 271 -12.56 -21.84 -10.43
CA ARG A 271 -11.75 -22.31 -11.55
C ARG A 271 -11.07 -21.18 -12.33
N THR A 272 -11.78 -20.08 -12.59
CA THR A 272 -11.25 -18.99 -13.44
C THR A 272 -10.11 -18.22 -12.77
N PHE A 273 -10.12 -18.18 -11.43
CA PHE A 273 -9.09 -17.53 -10.63
C PHE A 273 -8.00 -18.47 -10.12
N ASP A 274 -8.06 -19.76 -10.48
CA ASP A 274 -7.01 -20.73 -10.18
C ASP A 274 -5.68 -20.31 -10.84
N GLY A 275 -4.66 -20.10 -10.02
CA GLY A 275 -3.32 -19.73 -10.45
C GLY A 275 -3.11 -18.24 -10.73
N VAL A 276 -4.15 -17.41 -10.63
CA VAL A 276 -4.04 -15.96 -10.79
C VAL A 276 -3.27 -15.38 -9.60
N THR A 277 -2.24 -14.57 -9.88
CA THR A 277 -1.41 -13.95 -8.84
C THR A 277 -2.26 -13.13 -7.88
N GLY A 278 -2.09 -13.35 -6.57
CA GLY A 278 -2.88 -12.70 -5.52
C GLY A 278 -4.20 -13.41 -5.18
N CYS A 279 -4.64 -14.40 -5.97
CA CYS A 279 -5.79 -15.25 -5.65
C CYS A 279 -5.32 -16.57 -4.99
N TRP A 280 -5.73 -17.73 -5.50
CA TRP A 280 -5.42 -19.05 -4.97
C TRP A 280 -4.86 -19.96 -6.06
N ASP A 281 -4.27 -21.09 -5.67
CA ASP A 281 -4.21 -22.27 -6.53
C ASP A 281 -4.99 -23.45 -5.91
N LEU A 282 -5.66 -24.22 -6.75
CA LEU A 282 -6.43 -25.39 -6.31
C LEU A 282 -5.54 -26.54 -5.80
N GLY A 283 -4.25 -26.50 -6.11
CA GLY A 283 -3.24 -27.38 -5.51
C GLY A 283 -2.99 -27.10 -4.03
N GLY A 284 -3.47 -25.97 -3.50
CA GLY A 284 -3.33 -25.59 -2.09
C GLY A 284 -1.93 -25.11 -1.72
N THR A 285 -1.10 -24.69 -2.68
CA THR A 285 0.29 -24.28 -2.41
C THR A 285 0.46 -22.80 -2.06
N ARG A 286 -0.50 -21.96 -2.46
CA ARG A 286 -0.51 -20.50 -2.28
C ARG A 286 -1.95 -19.98 -2.28
N GLY A 287 -2.14 -18.87 -1.57
CA GLY A 287 -3.40 -18.15 -1.57
C GLY A 287 -4.55 -18.88 -0.87
N SER A 288 -5.68 -18.22 -0.69
CA SER A 288 -6.84 -18.75 0.03
C SER A 288 -8.10 -18.47 -0.75
N VAL A 289 -9.05 -19.42 -0.77
CA VAL A 289 -10.31 -19.25 -1.51
C VAL A 289 -11.22 -18.32 -0.72
N PHE A 290 -11.57 -17.18 -1.33
CA PHE A 290 -12.42 -16.09 -0.81
C PHE A 290 -11.92 -15.39 0.46
N PHE A 291 -11.64 -16.14 1.52
CA PHE A 291 -11.26 -15.60 2.82
C PHE A 291 -9.98 -16.25 3.33
N TRP A 292 -9.19 -15.50 4.10
CA TRP A 292 -8.18 -16.08 4.97
C TRP A 292 -8.79 -16.33 6.34
N GLY A 293 -8.48 -17.49 6.95
CA GLY A 293 -8.79 -17.74 8.34
C GLY A 293 -7.77 -17.09 9.28
N VAL A 294 -8.15 -16.92 10.53
CA VAL A 294 -7.30 -16.38 11.59
C VAL A 294 -7.32 -17.34 12.78
N ASP A 295 -6.14 -17.76 13.24
CA ASP A 295 -6.02 -18.60 14.43
C ASP A 295 -6.08 -17.80 15.73
N GLU A 296 -6.10 -18.48 16.88
CA GLU A 296 -6.13 -17.83 18.20
C GLU A 296 -4.91 -16.94 18.50
N ARG A 297 -3.81 -17.12 17.76
CA ARG A 297 -2.60 -16.31 17.86
C ARG A 297 -2.63 -15.10 16.91
N GLY A 298 -3.66 -14.96 16.08
CA GLY A 298 -3.76 -13.92 15.06
C GLY A 298 -2.92 -14.22 13.81
N GLN A 299 -2.56 -15.48 13.59
CA GLN A 299 -1.85 -15.92 12.39
C GLN A 299 -2.82 -16.35 11.30
N LYS A 300 -2.35 -16.26 10.06
CA LYS A 300 -3.14 -16.54 8.87
C LYS A 300 -3.29 -18.04 8.62
N ILE A 301 -4.52 -18.51 8.43
CA ILE A 301 -4.87 -19.88 8.04
C ILE A 301 -5.29 -19.87 6.57
N GLN A 302 -4.62 -20.69 5.76
CA GLN A 302 -5.01 -20.91 4.38
C GLN A 302 -6.26 -21.79 4.29
N LEU A 303 -7.27 -21.34 3.55
CA LEU A 303 -8.54 -22.03 3.37
C LEU A 303 -8.74 -22.48 1.92
N ALA A 304 -9.26 -23.69 1.76
CA ALA A 304 -9.67 -24.26 0.48
C ALA A 304 -11.16 -24.62 0.50
N LEU A 305 -11.79 -24.56 -0.66
CA LEU A 305 -13.16 -25.01 -0.83
C LEU A 305 -13.24 -26.54 -0.76
N ARG A 306 -14.18 -27.04 0.04
CA ARG A 306 -14.60 -28.45 0.11
C ARG A 306 -16.12 -28.46 0.19
N GLU A 307 -16.76 -28.91 -0.87
CA GLU A 307 -18.23 -28.89 -1.02
C GLU A 307 -18.76 -27.46 -0.81
N ASP A 308 -19.53 -27.23 0.26
CA ASP A 308 -20.13 -25.95 0.62
C ASP A 308 -19.42 -25.27 1.81
N SER A 309 -18.20 -25.69 2.14
CA SER A 309 -17.41 -25.15 3.25
C SER A 309 -16.01 -24.72 2.82
N LEU A 310 -15.46 -23.72 3.50
CA LEU A 310 -14.04 -23.40 3.50
C LEU A 310 -13.36 -24.09 4.68
N VAL A 311 -12.35 -24.90 4.41
CA VAL A 311 -11.59 -25.65 5.43
C VAL A 311 -10.12 -25.32 5.38
N ALA A 312 -9.42 -25.46 6.51
CA ALA A 312 -7.96 -25.32 6.52
C ALA A 312 -7.29 -26.29 5.53
N VAL A 313 -6.32 -25.78 4.77
CA VAL A 313 -5.46 -26.62 3.91
C VAL A 313 -4.56 -27.51 4.76
N ASP A 314 -4.03 -26.97 5.86
CA ASP A 314 -3.29 -27.75 6.85
C ASP A 314 -4.27 -28.55 7.72
N SER A 315 -4.31 -29.87 7.52
CA SER A 315 -5.18 -30.78 8.26
C SER A 315 -4.92 -30.83 9.77
N SER A 316 -3.80 -30.28 10.26
CA SER A 316 -3.52 -30.16 11.69
C SER A 316 -4.27 -28.98 12.35
N VAL A 317 -4.80 -28.07 11.54
CA VAL A 317 -5.57 -26.91 11.98
C VAL A 317 -7.05 -27.23 11.83
N ALA A 318 -7.76 -27.32 12.95
CA ALA A 318 -9.22 -27.48 12.95
C ALA A 318 -9.89 -26.13 12.63
N PHE A 319 -10.19 -25.90 11.35
CA PHE A 319 -10.95 -24.74 10.91
C PHE A 319 -11.92 -25.14 9.81
N GLU A 320 -13.18 -24.78 10.00
CA GLU A 320 -14.24 -24.89 9.00
C GLU A 320 -15.13 -23.64 9.08
N LEU A 321 -15.54 -23.16 7.91
CA LEU A 321 -16.50 -22.10 7.71
C LEU A 321 -17.49 -22.55 6.63
N GLU A 322 -18.72 -22.82 7.03
CA GLU A 322 -19.82 -23.07 6.11
C GLU A 322 -20.10 -21.80 5.26
N LEU A 323 -20.29 -21.97 3.95
CA LEU A 323 -20.61 -20.88 3.04
C LEU A 323 -22.11 -20.60 3.02
N THR A 324 -22.59 -20.00 4.11
CA THR A 324 -23.91 -19.36 4.19
C THR A 324 -23.77 -17.90 4.62
N THR A 325 -24.78 -17.08 4.32
CA THR A 325 -24.80 -15.67 4.73
C THR A 325 -24.53 -15.50 6.23
N ASP A 326 -25.27 -16.22 7.08
CA ASP A 326 -25.14 -16.09 8.53
C ASP A 326 -23.74 -16.51 9.04
N SER A 327 -23.21 -17.63 8.55
CA SER A 327 -21.90 -18.15 8.96
C SER A 327 -20.77 -17.21 8.53
N VAL A 328 -20.81 -16.70 7.31
CA VAL A 328 -19.79 -15.76 6.80
C VAL A 328 -19.85 -14.42 7.55
N LEU A 329 -21.05 -13.85 7.75
CA LEU A 329 -21.18 -12.57 8.46
C LEU A 329 -20.79 -12.69 9.94
N ALA A 330 -21.12 -13.81 10.60
CA ALA A 330 -20.67 -14.07 11.95
C ALA A 330 -19.14 -14.16 12.02
N ALA A 331 -18.51 -14.91 11.11
CA ALA A 331 -17.06 -15.09 11.09
C ALA A 331 -16.29 -13.79 10.80
N LEU A 332 -16.81 -12.92 9.91
CA LEU A 332 -16.27 -11.59 9.66
C LEU A 332 -16.36 -10.71 10.91
N ARG A 333 -17.54 -10.66 11.55
CA ARG A 333 -17.77 -9.87 12.77
C ARG A 333 -16.88 -10.32 13.93
N GLU A 334 -16.63 -11.62 14.04
CA GLU A 334 -15.79 -12.21 15.08
C GLU A 334 -14.29 -12.12 14.78
N GLY A 335 -13.91 -11.62 13.60
CA GLY A 335 -12.51 -11.55 13.17
C GLY A 335 -11.87 -12.93 12.94
N ARG A 336 -12.68 -13.98 12.79
CA ARG A 336 -12.23 -15.35 12.46
C ARG A 336 -11.76 -15.47 11.02
N VAL A 337 -12.26 -14.62 10.14
CA VAL A 337 -11.85 -14.54 8.74
C VAL A 337 -11.74 -13.09 8.29
N TYR A 338 -10.97 -12.86 7.22
CA TYR A 338 -10.96 -11.60 6.50
C TYR A 338 -10.93 -11.82 4.98
N PRO A 339 -11.46 -10.87 4.18
CA PRO A 339 -11.53 -11.00 2.73
C PRO A 339 -10.14 -11.12 2.09
N THR A 340 -10.00 -12.00 1.09
CA THR A 340 -8.78 -12.08 0.27
C THR A 340 -8.70 -10.94 -0.74
N MET A 341 -7.55 -10.77 -1.39
CA MET A 341 -7.37 -9.83 -2.51
C MET A 341 -8.41 -10.00 -3.62
N PHE A 342 -8.92 -11.22 -3.85
CA PHE A 342 -10.01 -11.46 -4.80
C PHE A 342 -11.27 -10.67 -4.43
N LEU A 343 -11.70 -10.72 -3.16
CA LEU A 343 -12.87 -9.98 -2.68
C LEU A 343 -12.57 -8.49 -2.54
N VAL A 344 -11.40 -8.12 -1.98
CA VAL A 344 -10.98 -6.73 -1.79
C VAL A 344 -10.99 -5.97 -3.11
N TYR A 345 -10.27 -6.45 -4.12
CA TYR A 345 -10.17 -5.75 -5.41
C TYR A 345 -11.35 -6.05 -6.32
N GLY A 346 -11.98 -7.22 -6.19
CA GLY A 346 -13.26 -7.52 -6.81
C GLY A 346 -14.31 -6.46 -6.47
N ILE A 347 -14.47 -6.16 -5.19
CA ILE A 347 -15.45 -5.20 -4.70
C ILE A 347 -15.02 -3.77 -5.03
N ALA A 348 -13.86 -3.33 -4.52
CA ALA A 348 -13.48 -1.92 -4.61
C ALA A 348 -13.11 -1.53 -6.06
N ASN A 349 -12.14 -2.21 -6.66
CA ASN A 349 -11.58 -1.79 -7.93
C ASN A 349 -12.51 -2.13 -9.09
N PHE A 350 -13.01 -3.36 -9.15
CA PHE A 350 -13.68 -3.87 -10.34
C PHE A 350 -15.18 -3.61 -10.32
N PHE A 351 -15.87 -3.96 -9.22
CA PHE A 351 -17.31 -3.77 -9.11
C PHE A 351 -17.71 -2.32 -8.84
N CYS A 352 -16.99 -1.61 -7.97
CA CYS A 352 -17.21 -0.18 -7.72
C CYS A 352 -16.39 0.74 -8.64
N GLY A 353 -15.54 0.20 -9.52
CA GLY A 353 -14.80 0.99 -10.49
C GLY A 353 -13.79 1.98 -9.90
N VAL A 354 -13.32 1.75 -8.67
CA VAL A 354 -12.26 2.56 -8.05
C VAL A 354 -10.98 2.41 -8.87
N ARG A 355 -10.33 3.53 -9.21
CA ARG A 355 -9.04 3.47 -9.90
C ARG A 355 -7.93 3.15 -8.88
N PRO A 356 -7.24 2.00 -8.99
CA PRO A 356 -6.12 1.72 -8.13
C PRO A 356 -4.88 2.51 -8.59
N LEU A 357 -4.21 3.12 -7.61
CA LEU A 357 -2.85 3.59 -7.76
C LEU A 357 -1.91 2.47 -7.27
N VAL A 358 -1.05 2.00 -8.17
CA VAL A 358 -0.36 0.71 -8.10
C VAL A 358 1.15 0.86 -8.12
N GLY A 359 1.85 -0.15 -7.64
CA GLY A 359 3.27 -0.36 -7.88
C GLY A 359 3.49 -1.39 -8.99
N TYR A 360 4.74 -1.69 -9.32
CA TYR A 360 5.05 -2.55 -10.46
C TYR A 360 4.46 -3.97 -10.27
N GLY A 361 4.49 -4.49 -9.05
CA GLY A 361 3.92 -5.80 -8.72
C GLY A 361 2.40 -5.80 -8.79
N SER A 362 1.77 -4.76 -8.23
CA SER A 362 0.31 -4.65 -8.20
C SER A 362 -0.32 -4.32 -9.54
N MET A 363 0.37 -3.59 -10.40
CA MET A 363 -0.06 -3.40 -11.79
C MET A 363 -0.23 -4.74 -12.53
N ASN A 364 0.72 -5.67 -12.36
CA ASN A 364 0.66 -6.98 -13.00
C ASN A 364 -0.51 -7.82 -12.48
N TYR A 365 -0.65 -7.97 -11.15
CA TYR A 365 -1.72 -8.81 -10.61
C TYR A 365 -3.10 -8.18 -10.76
N GLN A 366 -3.25 -6.85 -10.70
CA GLN A 366 -4.54 -6.18 -10.93
C GLN A 366 -5.00 -6.38 -12.37
N THR A 367 -4.09 -6.30 -13.34
CA THR A 367 -4.41 -6.54 -14.75
C THR A 367 -4.86 -7.98 -14.98
N ALA A 368 -4.12 -8.96 -14.45
CA ALA A 368 -4.50 -10.37 -14.53
C ALA A 368 -5.85 -10.65 -13.85
N MET A 369 -6.09 -10.10 -12.65
CA MET A 369 -7.36 -10.25 -11.95
C MET A 369 -8.52 -9.65 -12.74
N ARG A 370 -8.36 -8.44 -13.31
CA ARG A 370 -9.40 -7.81 -14.15
C ARG A 370 -9.77 -8.70 -15.33
N GLU A 371 -8.77 -9.26 -16.01
CA GLU A 371 -9.00 -10.16 -17.15
C GLU A 371 -9.75 -11.43 -16.74
N SER A 372 -9.38 -12.03 -15.60
CA SER A 372 -10.10 -13.17 -15.02
C SER A 372 -11.53 -12.81 -14.61
N TRP A 373 -11.77 -11.62 -14.05
CA TRP A 373 -13.12 -11.13 -13.75
C TRP A 373 -13.97 -11.00 -15.01
N VAL A 374 -13.44 -10.37 -16.06
CA VAL A 374 -14.12 -10.24 -17.35
C VAL A 374 -14.46 -11.62 -17.95
N CYS A 375 -13.53 -12.57 -17.85
CA CYS A 375 -13.74 -13.93 -18.32
C CYS A 375 -14.87 -14.64 -17.55
N ALA A 376 -14.81 -14.63 -16.21
CA ALA A 376 -15.80 -15.28 -15.36
C ALA A 376 -17.19 -14.68 -15.56
N LEU A 377 -17.31 -13.34 -15.58
CA LEU A 377 -18.59 -12.65 -15.76
C LEU A 377 -19.22 -13.00 -17.12
N ARG A 378 -18.45 -13.07 -18.20
CA ARG A 378 -18.95 -13.48 -19.52
C ARG A 378 -19.45 -14.93 -19.52
N GLU A 379 -18.73 -15.84 -18.87
CA GLU A 379 -19.15 -17.23 -18.74
C GLU A 379 -20.48 -17.35 -17.96
N LEU A 380 -20.66 -16.51 -16.95
CA LEU A 380 -21.88 -16.42 -16.15
C LEU A 380 -23.04 -15.69 -16.86
N GLY A 381 -22.80 -15.13 -18.06
CA GLY A 381 -23.80 -14.36 -18.81
C GLY A 381 -23.92 -12.89 -18.41
N GLU A 382 -23.11 -12.42 -17.45
CA GLU A 382 -23.07 -11.06 -16.91
C GLU A 382 -22.30 -10.10 -17.83
N ASN A 383 -22.75 -9.99 -19.08
CA ASN A 383 -22.00 -9.30 -20.14
C ASN A 383 -21.86 -7.78 -19.93
N GLU A 384 -22.88 -7.13 -19.35
CA GLU A 384 -22.83 -5.71 -19.03
C GLU A 384 -21.81 -5.43 -17.93
N GLU A 385 -21.80 -6.25 -16.87
CA GLU A 385 -20.82 -6.14 -15.80
C GLU A 385 -19.40 -6.41 -16.32
N ALA A 386 -19.22 -7.42 -17.18
CA ALA A 386 -17.94 -7.70 -17.80
C ALA A 386 -17.40 -6.50 -18.62
N GLN A 387 -18.27 -5.73 -19.25
CA GLN A 387 -17.87 -4.49 -19.94
C GLN A 387 -17.46 -3.40 -18.95
N LEU A 388 -18.21 -3.21 -17.86
CA LEU A 388 -17.88 -2.24 -16.82
C LEU A 388 -16.54 -2.55 -16.15
N VAL A 389 -16.30 -3.80 -15.75
CA VAL A 389 -15.04 -4.24 -15.16
C VAL A 389 -13.88 -4.07 -16.15
N GLY A 390 -14.09 -4.43 -17.42
CA GLY A 390 -13.06 -4.31 -18.44
C GLY A 390 -12.57 -2.87 -18.70
N ARG A 391 -13.37 -1.86 -18.32
CA ARG A 391 -13.03 -0.44 -18.44
C ARG A 391 -12.18 0.11 -17.29
N VAL A 392 -12.06 -0.63 -16.19
CA VAL A 392 -11.28 -0.17 -15.03
C VAL A 392 -9.79 -0.15 -15.39
N PRO A 393 -9.11 1.00 -15.28
CA PRO A 393 -7.68 1.11 -15.55
C PRO A 393 -6.89 0.46 -14.41
N THR A 394 -5.85 -0.30 -14.74
CA THR A 394 -4.99 -1.02 -13.79
C THR A 394 -3.56 -0.49 -13.76
N ASN A 395 -3.31 0.65 -14.42
CA ASN A 395 -1.99 1.21 -14.71
C ASN A 395 -1.73 2.55 -13.99
N GLY A 396 -2.35 2.81 -12.84
CA GLY A 396 -2.08 4.02 -12.04
C GLY A 396 -0.71 3.97 -11.34
N PHE A 397 0.38 3.90 -12.08
CA PHE A 397 1.70 3.55 -11.54
C PHE A 397 2.32 4.67 -10.69
N ILE A 398 2.47 4.40 -9.40
CA ILE A 398 3.07 5.29 -8.38
C ILE A 398 4.12 4.58 -7.52
N GLY A 399 4.16 3.24 -7.53
CA GLY A 399 4.97 2.44 -6.61
C GLY A 399 6.17 1.77 -7.27
N GLY A 400 7.36 2.12 -6.81
CA GLY A 400 8.62 1.64 -7.39
C GLY A 400 9.67 2.71 -7.23
N PRO A 401 9.44 3.93 -7.75
CA PRO A 401 10.32 5.05 -7.49
C PRO A 401 10.38 5.41 -6.01
N LEU A 402 11.55 5.86 -5.58
CA LEU A 402 11.78 6.46 -4.27
C LEU A 402 11.96 7.97 -4.44
N VAL A 403 11.46 8.76 -3.49
CA VAL A 403 11.56 10.23 -3.51
C VAL A 403 12.05 10.81 -2.19
N SER A 404 12.27 10.00 -1.17
CA SER A 404 12.81 10.44 0.11
C SER A 404 14.31 10.18 0.16
N PHE A 405 15.11 11.16 -0.31
CA PHE A 405 16.57 11.10 -0.30
C PHE A 405 17.18 12.23 0.50
N GLY A 406 18.34 11.96 1.08
CA GLY A 406 19.21 12.94 1.71
C GLY A 406 20.62 12.78 1.20
N TYR A 407 21.40 13.85 1.36
CA TYR A 407 22.83 13.82 1.04
C TYR A 407 23.65 13.58 2.32
N ASP A 408 24.68 12.74 2.20
CA ASP A 408 25.70 12.51 3.23
C ASP A 408 27.03 13.09 2.77
N SER A 409 27.51 14.13 3.46
CA SER A 409 28.75 14.81 3.15
C SER A 409 30.00 13.97 3.39
N ASP A 410 29.95 13.03 4.34
CA ASP A 410 31.13 12.25 4.72
C ASP A 410 31.46 11.18 3.66
N SER A 411 30.41 10.63 3.06
CA SER A 411 30.54 9.63 1.99
C SER A 411 30.38 10.19 0.59
N ASP A 412 30.01 11.47 0.44
CA ASP A 412 29.66 12.10 -0.85
C ASP A 412 28.62 11.28 -1.64
N THR A 413 27.57 10.80 -0.95
CA THR A 413 26.54 9.95 -1.55
C THR A 413 25.12 10.39 -1.17
N LEU A 414 24.18 10.09 -2.06
CA LEU A 414 22.75 10.13 -1.75
C LEU A 414 22.35 8.87 -1.00
N LYS A 415 21.49 9.02 -0.01
CA LYS A 415 20.95 7.94 0.81
C LYS A 415 19.44 8.04 0.89
N GLU A 416 18.79 6.89 0.86
CA GLU A 416 17.37 6.78 1.19
C GLU A 416 17.13 7.23 2.63
N LEU A 417 16.07 8.02 2.82
CA LEU A 417 15.60 8.45 4.12
C LEU A 417 14.29 7.72 4.44
N TYR A 418 14.27 7.08 5.61
CA TYR A 418 13.05 6.56 6.21
C TYR A 418 12.31 7.70 6.90
N ALA A 419 11.05 7.49 7.26
CA ALA A 419 10.24 8.55 7.89
C ALA A 419 10.91 9.19 9.10
N LEU A 420 11.52 8.37 9.98
CA LEU A 420 12.19 8.88 11.17
C LEU A 420 13.43 9.71 10.83
N ASP A 421 14.13 9.38 9.73
CA ASP A 421 15.24 10.19 9.24
C ASP A 421 14.75 11.56 8.72
N LEU A 422 13.61 11.59 8.03
CA LEU A 422 12.98 12.82 7.57
C LEU A 422 12.52 13.69 8.74
N ILE A 423 11.81 13.11 9.70
CA ILE A 423 11.30 13.80 10.89
C ILE A 423 12.45 14.41 11.69
N GLU A 424 13.51 13.64 11.95
CA GLU A 424 14.71 14.15 12.63
C GLU A 424 15.36 15.32 11.88
N ARG A 425 15.39 15.25 10.54
CA ARG A 425 15.96 16.31 9.70
C ARG A 425 15.07 17.55 9.62
N GLY A 426 13.85 17.53 10.16
CA GLY A 426 12.89 18.62 10.11
C GLY A 426 11.98 18.60 8.88
N GLY A 427 11.87 17.46 8.19
CA GLY A 427 10.96 17.24 7.07
C GLY A 427 11.42 17.81 5.72
N LEU A 428 10.66 17.50 4.67
CA LEU A 428 10.88 17.98 3.31
C LEU A 428 10.48 19.45 3.14
N SER A 429 11.36 20.24 2.52
CA SER A 429 11.16 21.67 2.27
C SER A 429 10.29 21.95 1.03
N ALA A 430 9.87 23.20 0.87
CA ALA A 430 9.10 23.64 -0.30
C ALA A 430 9.88 23.44 -1.59
N ASP A 431 11.17 23.78 -1.58
CA ASP A 431 12.06 23.63 -2.72
C ASP A 431 12.22 22.15 -3.11
N TYR A 432 12.30 21.24 -2.13
CA TYR A 432 12.37 19.80 -2.39
C TYR A 432 11.13 19.32 -3.14
N LEU A 433 9.93 19.69 -2.65
CA LEU A 433 8.66 19.32 -3.28
C LEU A 433 8.51 19.95 -4.67
N GLN A 434 8.99 21.18 -4.87
CA GLN A 434 8.96 21.84 -6.17
C GLN A 434 9.83 21.13 -7.20
N HIS A 435 11.06 20.76 -6.85
CA HIS A 435 11.95 20.00 -7.73
C HIS A 435 11.34 18.64 -8.07
N LEU A 436 10.83 17.94 -7.06
CA LEU A 436 10.20 16.64 -7.25
C LEU A 436 9.00 16.72 -8.21
N ARG A 437 8.12 17.72 -8.04
CA ARG A 437 6.94 17.91 -8.89
C ARG A 437 7.29 18.21 -10.35
N ALA A 438 8.41 18.90 -10.58
CA ALA A 438 8.88 19.25 -11.93
C ALA A 438 9.65 18.12 -12.62
N MET A 439 10.01 17.06 -11.89
CA MET A 439 10.84 15.98 -12.41
C MET A 439 10.04 15.09 -13.38
N PRO A 440 10.56 14.79 -14.58
CA PRO A 440 9.95 13.81 -15.48
C PRO A 440 9.79 12.45 -14.82
N PHE A 441 8.62 11.81 -15.00
CA PHE A 441 8.32 10.54 -14.34
C PHE A 441 9.28 9.41 -14.72
N ASN A 442 9.72 9.35 -15.98
CA ASN A 442 10.69 8.35 -16.42
C ASN A 442 12.05 8.48 -15.71
N LEU A 443 12.51 9.69 -15.40
CA LEU A 443 13.74 9.91 -14.63
C LEU A 443 13.56 9.48 -13.18
N LEU A 444 12.37 9.74 -12.60
CA LEU A 444 12.00 9.31 -11.27
C LEU A 444 12.07 7.77 -11.13
N LEU A 445 11.68 7.04 -12.17
CA LEU A 445 11.66 5.59 -12.18
C LEU A 445 13.05 4.93 -12.26
N GLN A 446 14.07 5.61 -12.82
CA GLN A 446 15.35 4.98 -13.14
C GLN A 446 16.02 4.27 -11.95
N PRO A 447 16.10 4.85 -10.74
CA PRO A 447 16.74 4.20 -9.61
C PRO A 447 16.10 2.87 -9.19
N ALA A 448 14.82 2.65 -9.52
CA ALA A 448 14.10 1.42 -9.20
C ALA A 448 14.32 0.30 -10.25
N LEU A 449 14.87 0.61 -11.42
CA LEU A 449 15.01 -0.36 -12.51
C LEU A 449 15.90 -1.57 -12.17
N PRO A 450 17.03 -1.44 -11.44
CA PRO A 450 17.81 -2.61 -11.02
C PRO A 450 17.00 -3.61 -10.19
N ASP A 451 16.20 -3.13 -9.23
CA ASP A 451 15.38 -3.99 -8.37
C ASP A 451 14.22 -4.63 -9.13
N ILE A 452 13.57 -3.87 -10.02
CA ILE A 452 12.51 -4.40 -10.90
C ILE A 452 13.09 -5.47 -11.82
N TYR A 453 14.27 -5.22 -12.40
CA TYR A 453 14.97 -6.16 -13.26
C TYR A 453 15.29 -7.45 -12.52
N ASP A 454 15.89 -7.35 -11.33
CA ASP A 454 16.26 -8.53 -10.56
C ASP A 454 15.04 -9.31 -10.07
N SER A 455 13.97 -8.63 -9.71
CA SER A 455 12.78 -9.29 -9.13
C SER A 455 11.87 -9.93 -10.18
N TYR A 456 11.81 -9.41 -11.41
CA TYR A 456 10.79 -9.80 -12.39
C TYR A 456 11.29 -10.25 -13.76
N VAL A 457 12.53 -9.92 -14.15
CA VAL A 457 13.08 -10.45 -15.40
C VAL A 457 13.45 -11.92 -15.17
N ARG A 458 13.04 -12.78 -16.10
CA ARG A 458 13.26 -14.21 -15.96
C ARG A 458 14.76 -14.53 -15.99
N PRO A 459 15.25 -15.49 -15.19
CA PRO A 459 16.67 -15.80 -15.11
C PRO A 459 17.34 -16.04 -16.47
N GLU A 460 16.65 -16.68 -17.42
CA GLU A 460 17.12 -16.95 -18.78
C GLU A 460 17.26 -15.70 -19.66
N HIS A 461 16.58 -14.61 -19.30
CA HIS A 461 16.62 -13.32 -20.00
C HIS A 461 17.52 -12.30 -19.30
N LYS A 462 17.96 -12.59 -18.07
CA LYS A 462 18.88 -11.73 -17.33
C LYS A 462 20.25 -11.69 -18.00
N LYS A 463 20.74 -10.46 -18.15
CA LYS A 463 22.11 -10.12 -18.53
C LYS A 463 22.81 -9.56 -17.30
N GLU A 464 24.13 -9.62 -17.31
CA GLU A 464 24.94 -9.05 -16.24
C GLU A 464 24.71 -7.54 -16.16
N ILE A 465 24.35 -7.08 -14.95
CA ILE A 465 24.21 -5.68 -14.61
C ILE A 465 25.26 -5.30 -13.57
N THR A 466 25.86 -4.12 -13.74
CA THR A 466 26.89 -3.58 -12.82
C THR A 466 26.51 -2.22 -12.23
N VAL A 467 25.35 -1.70 -12.62
CA VAL A 467 24.78 -0.47 -12.06
C VAL A 467 23.87 -0.80 -10.89
N THR A 468 23.94 0.05 -9.87
CA THR A 468 23.10 0.03 -8.68
C THR A 468 22.09 1.15 -8.74
N ALA A 469 21.11 1.16 -7.83
CA ALA A 469 20.22 2.30 -7.64
C ALA A 469 21.02 3.60 -7.40
N ALA A 470 22.10 3.54 -6.61
CA ALA A 470 22.96 4.69 -6.33
C ALA A 470 23.64 5.28 -7.57
N ASP A 471 24.08 4.45 -8.52
CA ASP A 471 24.64 4.93 -9.80
C ASP A 471 23.61 5.73 -10.61
N LEU A 472 22.32 5.37 -10.50
CA LEU A 472 21.21 5.99 -11.23
C LEU A 472 20.63 7.20 -10.49
N LEU A 473 20.83 7.31 -9.18
CA LEU A 473 20.43 8.49 -8.39
C LEU A 473 21.24 9.73 -8.76
N GLY A 474 22.56 9.60 -8.94
CA GLY A 474 23.47 10.74 -9.04
C GLY A 474 23.14 11.75 -10.14
N ASP A 475 22.67 11.29 -11.30
CA ASP A 475 22.28 12.19 -12.40
C ASP A 475 20.86 12.76 -12.22
N ALA A 476 19.90 11.96 -11.75
CA ALA A 476 18.49 12.38 -11.64
C ALA A 476 18.19 13.21 -10.38
N PHE A 477 18.94 12.99 -9.29
CA PHE A 477 18.74 13.58 -7.98
C PHE A 477 19.91 14.45 -7.52
N GLY A 478 20.80 14.87 -8.43
CA GLY A 478 21.95 15.74 -8.09
C GLY A 478 21.56 17.03 -7.37
N TRP A 479 20.35 17.55 -7.63
CA TRP A 479 19.79 18.72 -6.95
C TRP A 479 19.60 18.53 -5.44
N VAL A 480 19.45 17.29 -4.94
CA VAL A 480 19.32 17.01 -3.49
C VAL A 480 20.59 17.42 -2.75
N LYS A 481 21.77 17.21 -3.37
CA LYS A 481 23.06 17.63 -2.81
C LYS A 481 23.15 19.15 -2.69
N GLU A 482 22.71 19.87 -3.72
CA GLU A 482 22.72 21.34 -3.74
C GLU A 482 21.83 21.92 -2.62
N LEU A 483 20.62 21.38 -2.45
CA LEU A 483 19.70 21.80 -1.39
C LEU A 483 20.28 21.57 0.02
N GLU A 484 20.87 20.39 0.26
CA GLU A 484 21.45 20.08 1.58
C GLU A 484 22.68 20.93 1.90
N GLN A 485 23.51 21.25 0.90
CA GLN A 485 24.64 22.16 1.07
C GLN A 485 24.19 23.58 1.43
N HIS A 486 23.14 24.09 0.79
CA HIS A 486 22.53 25.38 1.14
C HIS A 486 21.97 25.37 2.58
N ARG A 487 21.33 24.27 2.98
CA ARG A 487 20.78 24.11 4.33
C ARG A 487 21.87 24.15 5.40
N LEU A 488 22.96 23.40 5.21
CA LEU A 488 24.10 23.39 6.13
C LEU A 488 24.82 24.75 6.20
N GLY A 489 24.96 25.43 5.06
CA GLY A 489 25.57 26.77 4.99
C GLY A 489 24.75 27.87 5.68
N SER A 490 23.43 27.68 5.84
CA SER A 490 22.54 28.63 6.53
C SER A 490 22.49 28.46 8.06
N ARG A 491 23.02 27.35 8.59
CA ARG A 491 23.08 27.03 10.02
C ARG A 491 24.44 27.35 10.68
N ALA A 492 25.46 27.68 9.88
CA ALA A 492 26.78 28.14 10.32
C ALA A 492 26.82 29.67 10.30
#